data_AF-A0A3M0X462-F1
#
_entry.id   AF-A0A3M0X462-F1
#
_cell.length_a   1.000
_cell.length_b   1.000
_cell.length_c   1.000
_cell.angle_alpha   90.00
_cell.angle_beta   90.00
_cell.angle_gamma   90.00
#
_symmetry.space_group_name_H-M   'P 1'
#
loop_
_entity.id
_entity.type
_entity.pdbx_description
1 polymer ?
#
loop_
_entity_poly.entity_id
_entity_poly.type
_entity_poly.pdbx_seq_one_letter_code
_entity_poly.pdbx_strand_id
1 'polypeptide(L)'
;MKKEDRPVCPHCEETLKKWEVPPFNFSDGLGWGTNFLYVCFNDECSFYVNGWKRMMDVYGQVASYRYMIIPDTGEEGAIPFMTPMAGKGNIIDEDYERELMEREALRQSLSKLYDLMRAQDEAGILDFLLDEDIVTDARSKAAEYIGEHMDIDVIEPIRNHLFVDEVVKEAANSAIEEIHRRHFTMECPYCAEIIKARAKICRFCKSELEEL
;
A
#
# COMPACT_ATOMS: atom_id res chain seq x y z
N MET A 1 9.71 22.63 1.31
CA MET A 1 9.86 22.91 -0.14
C MET A 1 8.61 22.46 -0.85
N LYS A 2 8.06 23.29 -1.75
CA LYS A 2 6.87 22.96 -2.55
C LYS A 2 7.22 21.96 -3.65
N LYS A 3 6.22 21.30 -4.20
CA LYS A 3 6.26 20.14 -5.11
C LYS A 3 6.95 20.38 -6.48
N GLU A 4 7.61 21.50 -6.76
CA GLU A 4 7.76 21.98 -8.16
C GLU A 4 9.12 22.47 -8.68
N ASP A 5 10.22 22.45 -7.93
CA ASP A 5 11.53 22.81 -8.52
C ASP A 5 12.43 21.58 -8.69
N ARG A 6 12.03 20.64 -9.55
CA ARG A 6 12.97 19.60 -9.99
C ARG A 6 14.07 20.27 -10.83
N PRO A 7 15.36 20.06 -10.51
CA PRO A 7 16.45 20.64 -11.29
C PRO A 7 16.41 20.18 -12.74
N VAL A 8 16.98 20.98 -13.63
CA VAL A 8 17.12 20.68 -15.06
C VAL A 8 18.55 20.25 -15.36
N CYS A 9 18.71 19.36 -16.33
CA CYS A 9 20.02 18.93 -16.80
C CYS A 9 20.71 20.07 -17.55
N PRO A 10 21.95 20.47 -17.20
CA PRO A 10 22.67 21.53 -17.91
C PRO A 10 23.14 21.12 -19.32
N HIS A 11 22.97 19.85 -19.70
CA HIS A 11 23.46 19.29 -20.97
C HIS A 11 22.38 19.03 -22.01
N CYS A 12 21.11 18.96 -21.60
CA CYS A 12 19.97 18.73 -22.49
C CYS A 12 18.69 19.47 -22.06
N GLU A 13 18.73 20.24 -20.97
CA GLU A 13 17.63 21.07 -20.45
C GLU A 13 16.38 20.29 -19.98
N GLU A 14 16.39 18.95 -20.05
CA GLU A 14 15.32 18.14 -19.49
C GLU A 14 15.33 18.12 -17.96
N THR A 15 14.13 18.08 -17.38
CA THR A 15 13.93 17.91 -15.93
C THR A 15 14.52 16.59 -15.44
N LEU A 16 15.33 16.66 -14.39
CA LEU A 16 15.91 15.48 -13.77
C LEU A 16 14.84 14.66 -13.04
N LYS A 17 14.99 13.33 -13.07
CA LYS A 17 14.11 12.41 -12.34
C LYS A 17 14.70 12.10 -10.97
N LYS A 18 13.84 11.92 -9.97
CA LYS A 18 14.27 11.31 -8.71
C LYS A 18 14.67 9.87 -8.98
N TRP A 19 15.78 9.45 -8.37
CA TRP A 19 16.33 8.12 -8.52
C TRP A 19 16.70 7.59 -7.14
N GLU A 20 16.06 6.50 -6.73
CA GLU A 20 16.33 5.85 -5.45
C GLU A 20 17.76 5.31 -5.45
N VAL A 21 18.55 5.70 -4.44
CA VAL A 21 19.89 5.13 -4.30
C VAL A 21 19.76 3.66 -3.90
N PRO A 22 20.64 2.76 -4.38
CA PRO A 22 20.63 1.38 -3.95
C PRO A 22 20.73 1.28 -2.42
N PRO A 23 19.98 0.36 -1.77
CA PRO A 23 19.95 0.24 -0.31
C PRO A 23 21.25 -0.30 0.29
N PHE A 24 22.26 -0.55 -0.54
CA PHE A 24 23.57 -1.03 -0.18
C PHE A 24 24.62 -0.09 -0.75
N ASN A 25 25.53 0.36 0.10
CA ASN A 25 26.62 1.22 -0.30
C ASN A 25 27.62 0.42 -1.15
N PHE A 26 27.91 0.93 -2.34
CA PHE A 26 28.96 0.39 -3.20
C PHE A 26 30.31 1.06 -2.89
N SER A 27 31.42 0.37 -3.17
CA SER A 27 32.80 0.88 -3.02
C SER A 27 33.26 1.11 -1.57
N ASP A 28 33.58 2.35 -1.17
CA ASP A 28 34.17 2.71 0.13
C ASP A 28 33.17 2.65 1.29
N GLY A 29 31.92 2.28 1.00
CA GLY A 29 30.86 2.13 1.99
C GLY A 29 30.24 3.46 2.44
N LEU A 30 30.66 4.61 1.90
CA LEU A 30 30.15 5.92 2.29
C LEU A 30 28.87 6.31 1.53
N GLY A 31 28.69 5.79 0.31
CA GLY A 31 27.50 6.07 -0.51
C GLY A 31 27.37 7.56 -0.85
N TRP A 32 26.14 8.04 -1.08
CA TRP A 32 25.84 9.44 -1.43
C TRP A 32 25.30 10.27 -0.26
N GLY A 33 25.11 9.70 0.92
CA GLY A 33 24.57 10.40 2.10
C GLY A 33 23.12 10.87 1.98
N THR A 34 22.37 10.41 0.97
CA THR A 34 20.97 10.75 0.69
C THR A 34 20.21 9.49 0.26
N ASN A 35 18.88 9.50 0.37
CA ASN A 35 18.00 8.41 -0.08
C ASN A 35 17.63 8.49 -1.57
N PHE A 36 17.85 9.64 -2.21
CA PHE A 36 17.61 9.79 -3.64
C PHE A 36 18.57 10.81 -4.27
N LEU A 37 18.79 10.65 -5.57
CA LEU A 37 19.51 11.59 -6.42
C LEU A 37 18.55 12.18 -7.47
N TYR A 38 18.88 13.35 -8.00
CA TYR A 38 18.30 13.82 -9.26
C TYR A 38 19.19 13.36 -10.41
N VAL A 39 18.66 12.59 -11.36
CA VAL A 39 19.46 11.98 -12.46
C VAL A 39 18.83 12.26 -13.82
N CYS A 40 19.68 12.54 -14.82
CA CYS A 40 19.24 12.76 -16.21
C CYS A 40 19.06 11.42 -16.94
N PHE A 41 17.80 11.06 -17.21
CA PHE A 41 17.44 9.84 -17.94
C PHE A 41 17.13 10.04 -19.42
N ASN A 42 17.42 11.22 -19.98
CA ASN A 42 17.36 11.43 -21.43
C ASN A 42 18.46 10.62 -22.13
N ASP A 43 18.08 9.71 -23.02
CA ASP A 43 19.01 8.86 -23.78
C ASP A 43 19.72 9.61 -24.93
N GLU A 44 19.23 10.79 -25.30
CA GLU A 44 19.81 11.68 -26.31
C GLU A 44 20.69 12.78 -25.68
N CYS A 45 20.78 12.84 -24.35
CA CYS A 45 21.58 13.84 -23.65
C CYS A 45 23.05 13.77 -24.07
N SER A 46 23.61 14.91 -24.49
CA SER A 46 24.98 15.00 -24.99
C SER A 46 26.01 14.48 -23.99
N PHE A 47 25.80 14.68 -22.69
CA PHE A 47 26.66 14.15 -21.62
C PHE A 47 26.68 12.62 -21.59
N TYR A 48 25.51 12.00 -21.75
CA TYR A 48 25.35 10.55 -21.75
C TYR A 48 25.82 9.92 -23.08
N VAL A 49 25.48 10.50 -24.23
CA VAL A 49 25.91 9.98 -25.54
C VAL A 49 27.43 10.05 -25.68
N ASN A 50 28.04 11.19 -25.32
CA ASN A 50 29.49 11.35 -25.38
C ASN A 50 30.22 10.49 -24.34
N GLY A 51 29.57 10.17 -23.23
CA GLY A 51 30.11 9.31 -22.18
C GLY A 51 30.51 7.92 -22.68
N TRP A 52 29.73 7.30 -23.58
CA TRP A 52 30.06 6.00 -24.18
C TRP A 52 31.41 6.01 -24.88
N LYS A 53 31.63 7.01 -25.74
CA LYS A 53 32.90 7.18 -26.44
C LYS A 53 34.03 7.49 -25.46
N ARG A 54 33.79 8.38 -24.49
CA ARG A 54 34.80 8.79 -23.50
C ARG A 54 35.27 7.62 -22.64
N MET A 55 34.36 6.78 -22.16
CA MET A 55 34.68 5.61 -21.36
C MET A 55 35.45 4.56 -22.16
N MET A 56 35.11 4.38 -23.44
CA MET A 56 35.85 3.50 -24.33
C MET A 56 37.27 4.03 -24.62
N ASP A 57 37.40 5.29 -25.02
CA ASP A 57 38.68 5.88 -25.43
C ASP A 57 39.69 5.98 -24.27
N VAL A 58 39.22 6.23 -23.05
CA VAL A 58 40.09 6.46 -21.88
C VAL A 58 40.30 5.20 -21.05
N TYR A 59 39.24 4.41 -20.85
CA TYR A 59 39.23 3.30 -19.90
C TYR A 59 39.00 1.93 -20.55
N GLY A 60 38.73 1.89 -21.87
CA GLY A 60 38.41 0.65 -22.59
C GLY A 60 37.13 -0.04 -22.09
N GLN A 61 36.23 0.72 -21.46
CA GLN A 61 35.00 0.19 -20.88
C GLN A 61 33.79 0.50 -21.75
N VAL A 62 32.94 -0.51 -21.98
CA VAL A 62 31.62 -0.33 -22.60
C VAL A 62 30.65 0.10 -21.52
N ALA A 63 30.70 1.40 -21.20
CA ALA A 63 29.84 2.04 -20.22
C ALA A 63 29.64 3.51 -20.61
N SER A 64 28.64 4.15 -20.04
CA SER A 64 28.52 5.60 -20.03
C SER A 64 28.26 6.09 -18.61
N TYR A 65 28.00 7.37 -18.46
CA TYR A 65 27.62 8.00 -17.21
C TYR A 65 26.48 8.98 -17.45
N ARG A 66 25.65 9.20 -16.44
CA ARG A 66 24.55 10.17 -16.45
C ARG A 66 24.84 11.28 -15.45
N TYR A 67 24.38 12.48 -15.79
CA TYR A 67 24.46 13.64 -14.92
C TYR A 67 23.57 13.43 -13.69
N MET A 68 24.09 13.77 -12.51
CA MET A 68 23.36 13.69 -11.24
C MET A 68 23.57 14.94 -10.37
N ILE A 69 22.61 15.19 -9.48
CA ILE A 69 22.70 16.19 -8.41
C ILE A 69 22.30 15.52 -7.08
N ILE A 70 23.10 15.75 -6.04
CA ILE A 70 22.77 15.39 -4.65
C ILE A 70 21.81 16.47 -4.10
N PRO A 71 20.58 16.11 -3.68
CA PRO A 71 19.54 17.09 -3.33
C PRO A 71 19.91 18.01 -2.16
N ASP A 72 20.61 17.49 -1.14
CA ASP A 72 20.89 18.24 0.09
C ASP A 72 22.04 19.25 -0.05
N THR A 73 23.04 18.91 -0.87
CA THR A 73 24.25 19.73 -1.05
C THR A 73 24.26 20.52 -2.35
N GLY A 74 23.44 20.11 -3.33
CA GLY A 74 23.50 20.60 -4.70
C GLY A 74 24.76 20.12 -5.45
N GLU A 75 25.54 19.21 -4.87
CA GLU A 75 26.74 18.68 -5.50
C GLU A 75 26.38 17.95 -6.80
N GLU A 76 27.01 18.39 -7.88
CA GLU A 76 26.84 17.82 -9.21
C GLU A 76 27.86 16.69 -9.43
N GLY A 77 27.47 15.68 -10.19
CA GLY A 77 28.36 14.57 -10.48
C GLY A 77 27.94 13.73 -11.67
N ALA A 78 28.66 12.62 -11.85
CA ALA A 78 28.40 11.63 -12.87
C ALA A 78 28.26 10.26 -12.22
N ILE A 79 27.18 9.55 -12.56
CA ILE A 79 26.94 8.18 -12.10
C ILE A 79 27.10 7.21 -13.28
N PRO A 80 27.91 6.15 -13.15
CA PRO A 80 28.16 5.21 -14.25
C PRO A 80 26.96 4.29 -14.51
N PHE A 81 26.72 4.01 -15.79
CA PHE A 81 25.68 3.10 -16.28
C PHE A 81 26.27 2.18 -17.36
N MET A 82 26.19 0.87 -17.13
CA MET A 82 26.77 -0.15 -18.02
C MET A 82 25.90 -0.47 -19.24
N THR A 83 24.61 -0.17 -19.17
CA THR A 83 23.65 -0.39 -20.26
C THR A 83 22.66 0.78 -20.33
N PRO A 84 21.97 0.98 -21.46
CA PRO A 84 20.90 1.98 -21.55
C PRO A 84 19.73 1.76 -20.56
N MET A 85 19.55 0.53 -20.08
CA MET A 85 18.52 0.14 -19.12
C MET A 85 18.97 0.24 -17.67
N ALA A 86 20.28 0.33 -17.42
CA ALA A 86 20.81 0.34 -16.06
C ALA A 86 20.17 1.49 -15.24
N GLY A 87 19.82 1.17 -13.99
CA GLY A 87 19.13 2.02 -13.00
C GLY A 87 17.80 2.66 -13.39
N LYS A 88 17.24 2.44 -14.60
CA LYS A 88 15.88 2.91 -14.91
C LYS A 88 14.81 2.29 -14.01
N GLY A 89 15.06 1.10 -13.44
CA GLY A 89 14.18 0.43 -12.48
C GLY A 89 14.13 1.08 -11.08
N ASN A 90 15.00 2.04 -10.78
CA ASN A 90 15.02 2.79 -9.52
C ASN A 90 14.54 4.24 -9.70
N ILE A 91 13.93 4.56 -10.85
CA ILE A 91 13.31 5.88 -11.06
C ILE A 91 12.10 5.98 -10.13
N ILE A 92 12.07 7.01 -9.31
CA ILE A 92 10.93 7.35 -8.47
C ILE A 92 10.04 8.27 -9.31
N ASP A 93 9.00 7.70 -9.89
CA ASP A 93 7.93 8.42 -10.57
C ASP A 93 6.68 8.58 -9.69
N GLU A 94 5.66 9.24 -10.20
CA GLU A 94 4.42 9.52 -9.46
C GLU A 94 3.67 8.23 -9.10
N ASP A 95 3.78 7.19 -9.94
CA ASP A 95 3.17 5.90 -9.68
C ASP A 95 3.91 5.18 -8.54
N TYR A 96 5.24 5.17 -8.55
CA TYR A 96 6.06 4.64 -7.46
C TYR A 96 5.82 5.36 -6.13
N GLU A 97 5.76 6.70 -6.14
CA GLU A 97 5.46 7.49 -4.93
C GLU A 97 4.07 7.13 -4.36
N ARG A 98 3.08 6.96 -5.24
CA ARG A 98 1.72 6.54 -4.85
C ARG A 98 1.70 5.13 -4.25
N GLU A 99 2.30 4.15 -4.92
CA GLU A 99 2.38 2.76 -4.44
C GLU A 99 3.10 2.65 -3.09
N LEU A 100 4.16 3.45 -2.88
CA LEU A 100 4.87 3.49 -1.61
C LEU A 100 3.98 4.04 -0.49
N MET A 101 3.27 5.15 -0.73
CA MET A 101 2.33 5.73 0.23
C MET A 101 1.21 4.75 0.59
N GLU A 102 0.63 4.06 -0.41
CA GLU A 102 -0.40 3.04 -0.19
C GLU A 102 0.13 1.88 0.67
N ARG A 103 1.34 1.39 0.37
CA ARG A 103 1.99 0.31 1.13
C ARG A 103 2.29 0.72 2.57
N GLU A 104 2.75 1.94 2.78
CA GLU A 104 3.01 2.47 4.12
C GLU A 104 1.72 2.66 4.92
N ALA A 105 0.67 3.19 4.30
CA ALA A 105 -0.64 3.34 4.92
C ALA A 105 -1.24 1.98 5.32
N LEU A 106 -1.13 0.97 4.45
CA LEU A 106 -1.53 -0.40 4.77
C LEU A 106 -0.74 -0.96 5.95
N ARG A 107 0.59 -0.82 5.93
CA ARG A 107 1.47 -1.29 7.01
C ARG A 107 1.09 -0.67 8.36
N GLN A 108 0.84 0.64 8.39
CA GLN A 108 0.46 1.35 9.61
C GLN A 108 -0.93 0.91 10.11
N SER A 109 -1.89 0.80 9.19
CA SER A 109 -3.26 0.36 9.51
C SER A 109 -3.27 -1.06 10.10
N LEU A 110 -2.54 -2.00 9.48
CA LEU A 110 -2.41 -3.37 9.99
C LEU A 110 -1.70 -3.42 11.35
N SER A 111 -0.66 -2.61 11.54
CA SER A 111 0.01 -2.53 12.86
C SER A 111 -0.97 -2.12 13.95
N LYS A 112 -1.79 -1.10 13.70
CA LYS A 112 -2.82 -0.64 14.65
C LYS A 112 -3.86 -1.74 14.91
N LEU A 113 -4.32 -2.44 13.87
CA LEU A 113 -5.26 -3.56 14.03
C LEU A 113 -4.67 -4.66 14.92
N TYR A 114 -3.41 -5.06 14.68
CA TYR A 114 -2.75 -6.08 15.51
C TYR A 114 -2.58 -5.63 16.96
N ASP A 115 -2.41 -4.35 17.24
CA ASP A 115 -2.39 -3.83 18.60
C ASP A 115 -3.73 -4.02 19.29
N LEU A 116 -4.84 -3.71 18.60
CA LEU A 116 -6.21 -3.93 19.09
C LEU A 116 -6.50 -5.42 19.32
N MET A 117 -6.13 -6.29 18.38
CA MET A 117 -6.29 -7.74 18.50
C MET A 117 -5.52 -8.30 19.70
N ARG A 118 -4.28 -7.84 19.92
CA ARG A 118 -3.48 -8.26 21.09
C ARG A 118 -4.07 -7.77 22.40
N ALA A 119 -4.68 -6.59 22.40
CA ALA A 119 -5.37 -6.04 23.55
C ALA A 119 -6.76 -6.66 23.79
N GLN A 120 -7.28 -7.44 22.82
CA GLN A 120 -8.67 -7.93 22.80
C GLN A 120 -9.70 -6.79 22.91
N ASP A 121 -9.39 -5.66 22.29
CA ASP A 121 -10.28 -4.50 22.27
C ASP A 121 -11.35 -4.67 21.18
N GLU A 122 -12.40 -5.42 21.51
CA GLU A 122 -13.51 -5.72 20.59
C GLU A 122 -14.19 -4.46 20.04
N ALA A 123 -14.44 -3.47 20.91
CA ALA A 123 -15.05 -2.21 20.49
C ALA A 123 -14.15 -1.48 19.49
N GLY A 124 -12.84 -1.39 19.78
CA GLY A 124 -11.88 -0.77 18.89
C GLY A 124 -11.75 -1.50 17.54
N ILE A 125 -11.85 -2.83 17.50
CA ILE A 125 -11.80 -3.62 16.26
C ILE A 125 -13.08 -3.42 15.44
N LEU A 126 -14.23 -3.36 16.10
CA LEU A 126 -15.49 -3.05 15.42
C LEU A 126 -15.42 -1.64 14.81
N ASP A 127 -15.04 -0.63 15.60
CA ASP A 127 -14.86 0.74 15.10
C ASP A 127 -13.87 0.79 13.93
N PHE A 128 -12.79 0.00 13.98
CA PHE A 128 -11.82 -0.12 12.89
C PHE A 128 -12.43 -0.68 11.60
N LEU A 129 -13.34 -1.65 11.67
CA LEU A 129 -14.04 -2.15 10.47
C LEU A 129 -14.97 -1.07 9.88
N LEU A 130 -15.65 -0.30 10.74
CA LEU A 130 -16.66 0.68 10.34
C LEU A 130 -16.08 2.03 9.87
N ASP A 131 -14.77 2.26 10.04
CA ASP A 131 -14.10 3.49 9.63
C ASP A 131 -13.75 3.48 8.13
N GLU A 132 -14.36 4.37 7.36
CA GLU A 132 -14.14 4.51 5.90
C GLU A 132 -12.77 5.11 5.54
N ASP A 133 -12.08 5.77 6.49
CA ASP A 133 -10.76 6.35 6.25
C ASP A 133 -9.63 5.30 6.33
N ILE A 134 -9.95 4.07 6.73
CA ILE A 134 -8.99 2.98 6.87
C ILE A 134 -8.84 2.21 5.55
N VAL A 135 -7.60 1.83 5.25
CA VAL A 135 -7.26 1.05 4.05
C VAL A 135 -8.09 -0.24 3.96
N THR A 136 -8.69 -0.46 2.79
CA THR A 136 -9.60 -1.58 2.46
C THR A 136 -9.08 -2.93 2.96
N ASP A 137 -7.84 -3.30 2.64
CA ASP A 137 -7.26 -4.59 3.05
C ASP A 137 -7.18 -4.76 4.58
N ALA A 138 -6.90 -3.67 5.31
CA ALA A 138 -6.85 -3.71 6.75
C ALA A 138 -8.26 -3.86 7.35
N ARG A 139 -9.28 -3.20 6.77
CA ARG A 139 -10.68 -3.36 7.18
C ARG A 139 -11.19 -4.78 6.92
N SER A 140 -10.89 -5.35 5.76
CA SER A 140 -11.20 -6.76 5.45
C SER A 140 -10.57 -7.70 6.47
N LYS A 141 -9.33 -7.42 6.90
CA LYS A 141 -8.68 -8.22 7.94
C LYS A 141 -9.36 -8.11 9.31
N ALA A 142 -9.88 -6.93 9.65
CA ALA A 142 -10.68 -6.74 10.85
C ALA A 142 -11.98 -7.55 10.79
N ALA A 143 -12.68 -7.54 9.65
CA ALA A 143 -13.88 -8.35 9.44
C ALA A 143 -13.61 -9.85 9.62
N GLU A 144 -12.53 -10.39 9.04
CA GLU A 144 -12.13 -11.78 9.25
C GLU A 144 -11.97 -12.11 10.75
N TYR A 145 -11.23 -11.25 11.48
CA TYR A 145 -11.02 -11.46 12.91
C TYR A 145 -12.32 -11.44 13.71
N ILE A 146 -13.20 -10.47 13.41
CA ILE A 146 -14.53 -10.35 14.02
C ILE A 146 -15.32 -11.66 13.82
N GLY A 147 -15.35 -12.19 12.60
CA GLY A 147 -16.06 -13.44 12.28
C GLY A 147 -15.58 -14.64 13.09
N GLU A 148 -14.26 -14.77 13.20
CA GLU A 148 -13.60 -15.90 13.87
C GLU A 148 -13.70 -15.86 15.40
N HIS A 149 -13.73 -14.66 16.01
CA HIS A 149 -13.51 -14.49 17.44
C HIS A 149 -14.65 -13.85 18.20
N MET A 150 -15.41 -12.94 17.59
CA MET A 150 -16.39 -12.12 18.31
C MET A 150 -17.79 -12.76 18.33
N ASP A 151 -18.60 -12.29 19.26
CA ASP A 151 -19.94 -12.82 19.54
C ASP A 151 -21.03 -12.07 18.74
N ILE A 152 -22.28 -12.55 18.87
CA ILE A 152 -23.44 -12.09 18.08
C ILE A 152 -23.76 -10.59 18.21
N ASP A 153 -23.28 -9.91 19.25
CA ASP A 153 -23.58 -8.50 19.54
C ASP A 153 -23.02 -7.54 18.48
N VAL A 154 -22.02 -7.99 17.69
CA VAL A 154 -21.39 -7.19 16.63
C VAL A 154 -22.18 -7.19 15.32
N ILE A 155 -23.13 -8.12 15.16
CA ILE A 155 -23.86 -8.32 13.90
C ILE A 155 -24.71 -7.10 13.57
N GLU A 156 -25.45 -6.56 14.54
CA GLU A 156 -26.34 -5.41 14.31
C GLU A 156 -25.58 -4.14 13.89
N PRO A 157 -24.46 -3.74 14.55
CA PRO A 157 -23.62 -2.65 14.07
C PRO A 157 -23.12 -2.84 12.63
N ILE A 158 -22.67 -4.04 12.27
CA ILE A 158 -22.15 -4.33 10.93
C ILE A 158 -23.27 -4.26 9.89
N ARG A 159 -24.46 -4.83 10.19
CA ARG A 159 -25.63 -4.78 9.30
C ARG A 159 -26.13 -3.37 9.05
N ASN A 160 -26.05 -2.49 10.04
CA ASN A 160 -26.52 -1.11 9.96
C ASN A 160 -25.50 -0.15 9.37
N HIS A 161 -24.30 -0.61 9.02
CA HIS A 161 -23.27 0.21 8.39
C HIS A 161 -23.28 0.07 6.86
N LEU A 162 -23.12 1.20 6.17
CA LEU A 162 -23.02 1.23 4.71
C LEU A 162 -21.55 1.09 4.29
N PHE A 163 -21.18 -0.08 3.78
CA PHE A 163 -19.85 -0.29 3.21
C PHE A 163 -19.81 0.17 1.74
N VAL A 164 -18.99 1.19 1.45
CA VAL A 164 -18.76 1.69 0.08
C VAL A 164 -17.93 0.71 -0.75
N ASP A 165 -16.88 0.13 -0.15
CA ASP A 165 -16.01 -0.85 -0.79
C ASP A 165 -16.67 -2.23 -0.82
N GLU A 166 -16.89 -2.78 -2.02
CA GLU A 166 -17.53 -4.10 -2.17
C GLU A 166 -16.68 -5.21 -1.52
N VAL A 167 -15.35 -5.09 -1.55
CA VAL A 167 -14.44 -6.05 -0.91
C VAL A 167 -14.65 -6.09 0.61
N VAL A 168 -14.78 -4.93 1.26
CA VAL A 168 -15.01 -4.86 2.72
C VAL A 168 -16.42 -5.33 3.04
N LYS A 169 -17.40 -5.00 2.21
CA LYS A 169 -18.79 -5.46 2.36
C LYS A 169 -18.90 -6.98 2.27
N GLU A 170 -18.24 -7.62 1.32
CA GLU A 170 -18.17 -9.08 1.20
C GLU A 170 -17.49 -9.72 2.42
N ALA A 171 -16.40 -9.13 2.91
CA ALA A 171 -15.72 -9.59 4.11
C ALA A 171 -16.61 -9.45 5.37
N ALA A 172 -17.31 -8.32 5.53
CA ALA A 172 -18.24 -8.08 6.63
C ALA A 172 -19.44 -9.04 6.62
N ASN A 173 -20.01 -9.33 5.45
CA ASN A 173 -21.07 -10.34 5.32
C ASN A 173 -20.56 -11.74 5.66
N SER A 174 -19.35 -12.09 5.18
CA SER A 174 -18.70 -13.37 5.51
C SER A 174 -18.44 -13.51 7.02
N ALA A 175 -18.08 -12.41 7.69
CA ALA A 175 -17.92 -12.37 9.14
C ALA A 175 -19.24 -12.67 9.87
N ILE A 176 -20.35 -12.07 9.45
CA ILE A 176 -21.69 -12.33 10.01
C ILE A 176 -22.09 -13.80 9.82
N GLU A 177 -21.87 -14.36 8.63
CA GLU A 177 -22.14 -15.78 8.34
C GLU A 177 -21.33 -16.70 9.26
N GLU A 178 -20.06 -16.38 9.49
CA GLU A 178 -19.20 -17.17 10.38
C GLU A 178 -19.66 -17.08 11.84
N ILE A 179 -20.04 -15.89 12.33
CA ILE A 179 -20.59 -15.72 13.68
C ILE A 179 -21.85 -16.57 13.85
N HIS A 180 -22.76 -16.53 12.88
CA HIS A 180 -23.97 -17.35 12.91
C HIS A 180 -23.67 -18.84 12.95
N ARG A 181 -22.70 -19.29 12.14
CA ARG A 181 -22.24 -20.69 12.11
C ARG A 181 -21.69 -21.13 13.46
N ARG A 182 -20.79 -20.34 14.07
CA ARG A 182 -20.19 -20.64 15.38
C ARG A 182 -21.23 -20.67 16.51
N HIS A 183 -22.26 -19.83 16.41
CA HIS A 183 -23.29 -19.68 17.45
C HIS A 183 -24.56 -20.51 17.21
N PHE A 184 -24.65 -21.27 16.12
CA PHE A 184 -25.86 -21.99 15.71
C PHE A 184 -27.10 -21.08 15.63
N THR A 185 -26.89 -19.86 15.13
CA THR A 185 -27.94 -18.84 14.94
C THR A 185 -28.12 -18.52 13.45
N MET A 186 -29.17 -17.75 13.15
CA MET A 186 -29.43 -17.15 11.84
C MET A 186 -30.28 -15.89 12.03
N GLU A 187 -30.32 -15.00 11.04
CA GLU A 187 -31.27 -13.89 10.99
C GLU A 187 -32.63 -14.37 10.45
N CYS A 188 -33.72 -13.95 11.10
CA CYS A 188 -35.06 -14.22 10.63
C CYS A 188 -35.31 -13.49 9.28
N PRO A 189 -35.70 -14.17 8.19
CA PRO A 189 -35.89 -13.54 6.87
C PRO A 189 -37.06 -12.53 6.83
N TYR A 190 -37.93 -12.53 7.85
CA TYR A 190 -39.10 -11.65 7.90
C TYR A 190 -38.91 -10.42 8.80
N CYS A 191 -38.06 -10.52 9.82
CA CYS A 191 -37.90 -9.44 10.81
C CYS A 191 -36.46 -9.17 11.23
N ALA A 192 -35.47 -9.80 10.59
CA ALA A 192 -34.03 -9.67 10.83
C ALA A 192 -33.53 -10.06 12.24
N GLU A 193 -34.41 -10.29 13.20
CA GLU A 193 -34.04 -10.76 14.54
C GLU A 193 -33.22 -12.05 14.51
N ILE A 194 -32.19 -12.11 15.36
CA ILE A 194 -31.33 -13.28 15.50
C ILE A 194 -32.08 -14.38 16.25
N ILE A 195 -32.20 -15.54 15.61
CA ILE A 195 -32.89 -16.73 16.12
C ILE A 195 -31.98 -17.95 16.01
N LYS A 196 -32.38 -19.08 16.62
CA LYS A 196 -31.64 -20.34 16.47
C LYS A 196 -31.74 -20.83 15.03
N ALA A 197 -30.65 -21.33 14.46
CA ALA A 197 -30.61 -21.86 13.09
C ALA A 197 -31.64 -22.97 12.83
N ARG A 198 -31.98 -23.76 13.85
CA ARG A 198 -32.99 -24.83 13.77
C ARG A 198 -34.43 -24.38 14.00
N ALA A 199 -34.69 -23.08 14.12
CA ALA A 199 -36.02 -22.57 14.42
C ALA A 199 -36.98 -22.83 13.24
N LYS A 200 -38.14 -23.43 13.52
CA LYS A 200 -39.24 -23.56 12.55
C LYS A 200 -40.23 -22.40 12.60
N ILE A 201 -40.25 -21.68 13.71
CA ILE A 201 -41.11 -20.50 13.94
C ILE A 201 -40.25 -19.44 14.63
N CYS A 202 -40.29 -18.21 14.11
CA CYS A 202 -39.58 -17.10 14.74
C CYS A 202 -40.21 -16.74 16.10
N ARG A 203 -39.40 -16.63 17.15
CA ARG A 203 -39.89 -16.26 18.49
C ARG A 203 -40.43 -14.82 18.53
N PHE A 204 -39.94 -13.95 17.66
CA PHE A 204 -40.26 -12.52 17.63
C PHE A 204 -41.50 -12.25 16.77
N CYS A 205 -41.41 -12.43 15.45
CA CYS A 205 -42.51 -12.11 14.52
C CYS A 205 -43.55 -13.22 14.33
N LYS A 206 -43.29 -14.43 14.84
CA LYS A 206 -44.17 -15.62 14.73
C LYS A 206 -44.35 -16.20 13.34
N SER A 207 -43.63 -15.70 12.33
CA SER A 207 -43.61 -16.33 11.00
C SER A 207 -43.07 -17.77 11.06
N GLU A 208 -43.67 -18.66 10.28
CA GLU A 208 -43.11 -19.98 9.98
C GLU A 208 -41.89 -19.81 9.07
N LEU A 209 -40.82 -20.54 9.38
CA LEU A 209 -39.56 -20.53 8.65
C LEU A 209 -39.54 -21.81 7.83
N GLU A 210 -39.64 -21.68 6.51
CA GLU A 210 -39.54 -22.81 5.60
C GLU A 210 -38.15 -23.44 5.71
N GLU A 211 -38.06 -24.77 5.55
CA GLU A 211 -36.79 -25.49 5.52
C GLU A 211 -36.02 -25.05 4.27
N LEU A 212 -35.08 -24.10 4.43
CA LEU A 212 -34.10 -23.71 3.40
C LEU A 212 -33.02 -24.77 3.24
#